data_AF-A0A7V9ZDU8-F1
#
_entry.id   AF-A0A7V9ZDU8-F1
#
_cell.length_a   1.000
_cell.length_b   1.000
_cell.length_c   1.000
_cell.angle_alpha   90.00
_cell.angle_beta   90.00
_cell.angle_gamma   90.00
#
_symmetry.space_group_name_H-M   'P 1'
#
loop_
_entity.id
_entity.type
_entity.pdbx_description
1 polymer ?
#
loop_
_entity_poly.entity_id
_entity_poly.type
_entity_poly.pdbx_seq_one_letter_code
_entity_poly.pdbx_strand_id
1 'polypeptide(L)'
;MRKGTKRVLGGLALAAGAVGAAGAYIGRKKKVEPKQQRASENAASVWARPGMTVTFRAELMPGREREARTARVKELLPSGRVTLHEVEGEHARKEFEAI
;
A
#
# COMPACT_ATOMS: atom_id res chain seq x y z
N MET A 1 45.40 -9.88 8.34
CA MET A 1 45.29 -10.41 6.96
C MET A 1 44.95 -11.90 7.03
N ARG A 2 44.02 -12.33 6.18
CA ARG A 2 43.35 -13.65 6.17
C ARG A 2 44.19 -14.72 5.47
N LYS A 3 44.02 -16.00 5.85
CA LYS A 3 44.12 -17.26 5.06
C LYS A 3 44.17 -18.42 6.07
N GLY A 4 43.47 -19.55 5.97
CA GLY A 4 42.58 -20.12 4.98
C GLY A 4 42.02 -21.46 5.50
N THR A 5 40.83 -21.80 5.03
CA THR A 5 39.94 -22.94 5.33
C THR A 5 40.54 -24.33 5.05
N LYS A 6 40.03 -25.39 5.73
CA LYS A 6 39.73 -26.77 5.23
C LYS A 6 39.24 -27.63 6.42
N ARG A 7 37.94 -27.88 6.61
CA ARG A 7 37.10 -28.99 6.07
C ARG A 7 37.75 -30.39 6.17
N VAL A 8 37.24 -31.20 7.10
CA VAL A 8 37.32 -32.67 7.14
C VAL A 8 35.95 -33.14 7.66
N LEU A 9 35.06 -33.61 6.79
CA LEU A 9 34.87 -35.02 6.41
C LEU A 9 34.46 -35.89 7.60
N GLY A 10 33.16 -36.04 7.76
CA GLY A 10 32.51 -37.06 8.60
C GLY A 10 31.00 -36.91 8.37
N GLY A 11 30.22 -37.91 8.03
CA GLY A 11 30.49 -39.28 7.66
C GLY A 11 29.30 -39.75 6.82
N LEU A 12 29.52 -40.81 6.08
CA LEU A 12 28.59 -41.48 5.19
C LEU A 12 27.49 -42.17 6.02
N ALA A 13 26.22 -41.83 5.79
CA ALA A 13 25.09 -42.64 6.25
C ALA A 13 24.09 -42.77 5.09
N LEU A 14 24.37 -43.70 4.19
CA LEU A 14 23.39 -44.20 3.22
C LEU A 14 22.40 -45.10 3.96
N ALA A 15 21.40 -44.50 4.60
CA ALA A 15 20.24 -45.25 5.09
C ALA A 15 19.22 -45.33 3.94
N ALA A 16 19.27 -46.44 3.21
CA ALA A 16 18.22 -46.83 2.27
C ALA A 16 16.95 -47.19 3.06
N GLY A 17 15.89 -46.40 2.90
CA GLY A 17 14.62 -46.67 3.57
C GLY A 17 13.51 -45.73 3.09
N ALA A 18 12.63 -46.27 2.24
CA ALA A 18 11.27 -45.83 1.94
C ALA A 18 11.06 -44.39 1.40
N VAL A 19 10.80 -44.34 0.10
CA VAL A 19 9.99 -43.30 -0.56
C VAL A 19 8.63 -43.20 0.13
N GLY A 20 8.29 -42.01 0.64
CA GLY A 20 6.98 -41.73 1.23
C GLY A 20 6.76 -40.25 1.54
N ALA A 21 6.21 -39.52 0.57
CA ALA A 21 5.51 -38.22 0.67
C ALA A 21 5.87 -37.24 1.82
N ALA A 22 6.78 -36.30 1.51
CA ALA A 22 6.56 -34.86 1.72
C ALA A 22 6.12 -34.35 3.11
N GLY A 23 6.88 -34.64 4.15
CA GLY A 23 6.87 -33.88 5.42
C GLY A 23 7.58 -32.52 5.33
N ALA A 24 7.15 -31.63 4.43
CA ALA A 24 7.70 -30.27 4.30
C ALA A 24 6.79 -29.22 4.95
N TYR A 25 6.60 -29.34 6.26
CA TYR A 25 6.19 -28.22 7.10
C TYR A 25 7.45 -27.51 7.61
N ILE A 26 8.01 -26.57 6.83
CA ILE A 26 8.93 -25.56 7.35
C ILE A 26 8.48 -24.20 6.79
N GLY A 27 7.76 -23.49 7.66
CA GLY A 27 7.21 -22.18 7.40
C GLY A 27 8.26 -21.13 7.08
N ARG A 28 7.90 -20.27 6.14
CA ARG A 28 8.51 -18.94 6.01
C ARG A 28 7.40 -17.91 6.08
N LYS A 29 7.20 -17.35 7.28
CA LYS A 29 6.51 -16.07 7.46
C LYS A 29 7.19 -15.04 6.54
N LYS A 30 6.51 -14.61 5.48
CA LYS A 30 6.75 -13.33 4.84
C LYS A 30 5.44 -12.55 4.86
N LYS A 31 5.57 -11.36 5.42
CA LYS A 31 4.56 -10.36 5.74
C LYS A 31 3.44 -10.30 4.70
N VAL A 32 2.21 -10.42 5.18
CA VAL A 32 1.04 -9.86 4.50
C VAL A 32 1.28 -8.35 4.43
N GLU A 33 1.80 -7.89 3.30
CA GLU A 33 1.68 -6.49 2.93
C GLU A 33 0.20 -6.24 2.66
N PRO A 34 -0.42 -5.16 3.21
CA PRO A 34 -1.78 -4.84 2.87
C PRO A 34 -1.83 -4.61 1.36
N LYS A 35 -2.62 -5.45 0.68
CA LYS A 35 -2.85 -5.43 -0.76
C LYS A 35 -3.65 -4.18 -1.11
N GLN A 36 -3.02 -3.02 -1.05
CA GLN A 36 -3.56 -1.71 -1.38
C GLN A 36 -3.50 -1.44 -2.90
N GLN A 37 -3.57 -2.50 -3.70
CA GLN A 37 -3.43 -2.46 -5.16
C GLN A 37 -4.37 -3.47 -5.79
N ARG A 38 -5.68 -3.21 -5.66
CA ARG A 38 -6.58 -3.40 -6.80
C ARG A 38 -6.86 -2.03 -7.37
N ALA A 39 -5.86 -1.49 -8.06
CA ALA A 39 -6.08 -0.51 -9.12
C ALA A 39 -6.81 -1.25 -10.25
N SER A 40 -8.08 -1.60 -10.03
CA SER A 40 -8.91 -2.30 -11.00
C SER A 40 -9.53 -1.27 -11.93
N GLU A 41 -8.93 -1.14 -13.12
CA GLU A 41 -9.62 -1.11 -14.42
C GLU A 41 -10.76 -0.11 -14.66
N ASN A 42 -10.82 0.98 -13.91
CA ASN A 42 -11.58 2.16 -14.31
C ASN A 42 -10.63 3.36 -14.36
N ALA A 43 -9.82 3.41 -15.41
CA ALA A 43 -9.09 4.59 -15.83
C ALA A 43 -10.04 5.70 -16.37
N ALA A 44 -11.25 5.79 -15.83
CA ALA A 44 -12.09 6.96 -15.94
C ALA A 44 -11.41 8.07 -15.12
N SER A 45 -10.50 8.80 -15.77
CA SER A 45 -9.83 10.02 -15.32
C SER A 45 -9.75 10.15 -13.79
N VAL A 46 -8.81 9.42 -13.19
CA VAL A 46 -8.55 9.42 -11.75
C VAL A 46 -8.09 10.82 -11.34
N TRP A 47 -9.06 11.68 -11.00
CA TRP A 47 -8.85 13.10 -10.72
C TRP A 47 -8.17 13.36 -9.37
N ALA A 48 -8.08 12.34 -8.50
CA ALA A 48 -7.44 12.42 -7.21
C ALA A 48 -6.65 11.15 -6.88
N ARG A 49 -5.59 11.29 -6.07
CA ARG A 49 -4.74 10.20 -5.60
C ARG A 49 -4.49 10.35 -4.10
N PRO A 50 -4.32 9.25 -3.34
CA PRO A 50 -3.83 9.33 -1.96
C PRO A 50 -2.55 10.18 -1.85
N GLY A 51 -2.50 11.06 -0.85
CA GLY A 51 -1.42 12.02 -0.63
C GLY A 51 -1.50 13.30 -1.49
N MET A 52 -2.40 13.38 -2.46
CA MET A 52 -2.60 14.59 -3.27
C MET A 52 -3.24 15.69 -2.43
N THR A 53 -2.76 16.92 -2.58
CA THR A 53 -3.34 18.10 -1.95
C THR A 53 -4.50 18.62 -2.78
N VAL A 54 -5.63 18.91 -2.13
CA VAL A 54 -6.81 19.52 -2.74
C VAL A 54 -7.22 20.74 -1.92
N THR A 55 -7.76 21.75 -2.60
CA THR A 55 -8.23 22.98 -1.95
C THR A 55 -9.72 23.10 -2.16
N PHE A 56 -10.49 23.20 -1.07
CA PHE A 56 -11.93 23.43 -1.12
C PHE A 56 -12.24 24.79 -1.74
N ARG A 57 -13.30 24.90 -2.54
CA ARG A 57 -13.77 26.18 -3.09
C ARG A 57 -14.12 27.15 -1.97
N ALA A 58 -13.81 28.43 -2.18
CA ALA A 58 -14.11 29.49 -1.21
C ALA A 58 -15.60 29.57 -0.87
N GLU A 59 -16.47 29.24 -1.82
CA GLU A 59 -17.93 29.19 -1.64
C GLU A 59 -18.39 28.16 -0.59
N LEU A 60 -17.64 27.06 -0.43
CA LEU A 60 -17.99 26.01 0.54
C LEU A 60 -17.44 26.29 1.94
N MET A 61 -16.41 27.13 2.04
CA MET A 61 -15.77 27.50 3.30
C MET A 61 -15.53 29.02 3.34
N PRO A 62 -16.61 29.84 3.39
CA PRO A 62 -16.48 31.29 3.41
C PRO A 62 -15.74 31.75 4.67
N GLY A 63 -15.00 32.85 4.55
CA GLY A 63 -14.21 33.40 5.67
C GLY A 63 -12.98 32.57 6.06
N ARG A 64 -12.64 31.51 5.31
CA ARG A 64 -11.40 30.75 5.51
C ARG A 64 -10.36 31.06 4.44
N GLU A 65 -9.14 31.25 4.90
CA GLU A 65 -7.98 31.40 4.03
C GLU A 65 -7.70 30.10 3.26
N ARG A 66 -6.99 30.23 2.14
CA ARG A 66 -6.71 29.09 1.23
C ARG A 66 -6.01 27.94 1.94
N GLU A 67 -5.10 28.25 2.86
CA GLU A 67 -4.34 27.27 3.64
C GLU A 67 -5.28 26.45 4.52
N ALA A 68 -6.23 27.10 5.20
CA ALA A 68 -7.25 26.44 6.02
C ALA A 68 -8.33 25.70 5.20
N ARG A 69 -8.38 25.92 3.88
CA ARG A 69 -9.22 25.18 2.91
C ARG A 69 -8.46 24.05 2.23
N THR A 70 -7.19 23.86 2.53
CA THR A 70 -6.35 22.87 1.87
C THR A 70 -6.24 21.61 2.72
N ALA A 71 -6.46 20.46 2.09
CA ALA A 71 -6.46 19.15 2.74
C ALA A 71 -5.77 18.10 1.87
N ARG A 72 -5.33 17.01 2.48
CA ARG A 72 -4.69 15.88 1.80
C ARG A 72 -5.69 14.76 1.61
N VAL A 73 -5.73 14.23 0.40
CA VAL A 73 -6.51 13.05 0.04
C VAL A 73 -5.96 11.84 0.79
N LYS A 74 -6.81 11.19 1.57
CA LYS A 74 -6.50 9.94 2.27
C LYS A 74 -6.76 8.75 1.36
N GLU A 75 -7.93 8.69 0.75
CA GLU A 75 -8.35 7.59 -0.11
C GLU A 75 -9.33 8.07 -1.19
N LEU A 76 -9.21 7.52 -2.40
CA LEU A 76 -10.22 7.66 -3.45
C LEU A 76 -11.13 6.44 -3.41
N LEU A 77 -12.42 6.68 -3.19
CA LEU A 77 -13.43 5.64 -3.10
C LEU A 77 -13.89 5.18 -4.49
N PRO A 78 -14.41 3.95 -4.62
CA PRO A 78 -14.99 3.46 -5.89
C PRO A 78 -16.15 4.33 -6.43
N SER A 79 -16.78 5.13 -5.55
CA SER A 79 -17.82 6.10 -5.92
C SER A 79 -17.29 7.32 -6.68
N GLY A 80 -15.97 7.51 -6.75
CA GLY A 80 -15.32 8.70 -7.31
C GLY A 80 -15.21 9.87 -6.33
N ARG A 81 -15.66 9.69 -5.08
CA ARG A 81 -15.46 10.62 -3.95
C ARG A 81 -14.14 10.34 -3.24
N VAL A 82 -13.64 11.33 -2.50
CA VAL A 82 -12.42 11.21 -1.68
C VAL A 82 -12.73 11.36 -0.20
N THR A 83 -11.97 10.66 0.63
CA THR A 83 -11.85 10.98 2.06
C THR A 83 -10.57 11.78 2.27
N LEU A 84 -10.56 12.65 3.28
CA LEU A 84 -9.44 13.55 3.56
C LEU A 84 -8.82 13.23 4.93
N HIS A 85 -7.59 13.67 5.17
CA HIS A 85 -6.92 13.52 6.46
C HIS A 85 -7.43 14.54 7.49
N GLU A 86 -7.67 15.77 7.05
CA GLU A 86 -7.97 16.92 7.91
C GLU A 86 -9.48 17.21 8.04
N VAL A 87 -10.30 16.61 7.17
CA VAL A 87 -11.74 16.86 7.08
C VAL A 87 -12.48 15.54 7.04
N GLU A 88 -13.50 15.42 7.90
CA GLU A 88 -14.34 14.23 7.97
C GLU A 88 -15.40 14.22 6.87
N GLY A 89 -15.72 13.02 6.38
CA GLY A 89 -16.74 12.80 5.36
C GLY A 89 -16.19 12.43 3.99
N GLU A 90 -17.10 12.27 3.03
CA GLU A 90 -16.80 11.96 1.63
C GLU A 90 -17.05 13.17 0.73
N HIS A 91 -16.03 13.59 0.00
CA HIS A 91 -16.05 14.81 -0.80
C HIS A 91 -15.98 14.51 -2.30
N ALA A 92 -16.75 15.23 -3.09
CA ALA A 92 -16.76 15.11 -4.55
C ALA A 92 -15.82 16.12 -5.21
N ARG A 93 -15.32 15.79 -6.41
CA ARG A 93 -14.43 16.67 -7.21
C ARG A 93 -14.86 18.13 -7.28
N LYS A 94 -16.17 18.36 -7.47
CA LYS A 94 -16.77 19.70 -7.66
C LYS A 94 -16.64 20.62 -6.44
N GLU A 95 -16.34 20.06 -5.27
CA GLU A 95 -16.13 20.81 -4.03
C GLU A 95 -14.75 21.47 -4.00
N PHE A 96 -13.83 21.01 -4.85
CA PHE A 96 -12.47 21.50 -4.91
C PHE A 96 -12.29 22.51 -6.05
N GLU A 97 -11.27 23.34 -5.90
CA GLU A 97 -10.75 24.17 -6.98
C GLU A 97 -10.21 23.28 -8.12
N ALA A 98 -10.24 23.78 -9.36
CA ALA A 98 -9.63 23.07 -10.47
C ALA A 98 -8.11 23.00 -10.25
N ILE A 99 -7.56 21.79 -10.37
CA ILE A 99 -6.13 21.48 -10.23
C ILE A 99 -5.43 21.78 -11.56
#